data_AF-A0A7C1CQZ2-F1
#
_entry.id   AF-A0A7C1CQZ2-F1
#
_cell.length_a   1.000
_cell.length_b   1.000
_cell.length_c   1.000
_cell.angle_alpha   90.00
_cell.angle_beta   90.00
_cell.angle_gamma   90.00
#
_symmetry.space_group_name_H-M   'P 1'
#
loop_
_entity.id
_entity.type
_entity.pdbx_description
1 polymer ?
#
loop_
_entity_poly.entity_id
_entity_poly.type
_entity_poly.pdbx_seq_one_letter_code
_entity_poly.pdbx_strand_id
1 'polypeptide(L)'
;MVGNLIPSDPQSFLAPIHRWLQSFTTYSPQSITVEFYLTFINGCSEHHLGKLLKYLENLHIKGMAVKVICHYENEDLDMKEWGKDLCMALRIPIELVEIN
;
A
#
# COMPACT_ATOMS: atom_id res chain seq x y z
N MET A 1 0.67 -4.75 14.61
CA MET A 1 1.34 -6.03 14.32
C MET A 1 1.89 -5.92 12.92
N VAL A 2 3.20 -6.11 12.75
CA VAL A 2 3.83 -6.24 11.44
C VAL A 2 3.61 -7.65 10.90
N GLY A 3 3.63 -7.84 9.58
CA GLY A 3 3.42 -9.16 8.99
C GLY A 3 3.99 -9.34 7.60
N ASN A 4 4.06 -10.61 7.18
CA ASN A 4 4.52 -10.97 5.85
C ASN A 4 3.34 -11.05 4.87
N LEU A 5 3.49 -10.46 3.68
CA LEU A 5 2.54 -10.60 2.58
C LEU A 5 3.02 -11.68 1.61
N ILE A 6 2.76 -12.93 1.97
CA ILE A 6 3.15 -14.13 1.21
C ILE A 6 2.03 -15.19 1.06
N PRO A 7 0.77 -14.81 0.75
CA PRO A 7 -0.27 -15.79 0.51
C PRO A 7 0.07 -16.66 -0.71
N SER A 8 -0.42 -17.91 -0.72
CA SER A 8 -0.29 -18.83 -1.85
C SER A 8 -1.00 -18.33 -3.12
N ASP A 9 -2.05 -17.52 -2.95
CA ASP A 9 -2.77 -16.81 -4.01
C ASP A 9 -2.98 -15.34 -3.62
N PRO A 10 -2.04 -14.44 -3.98
CA PRO A 10 -2.13 -13.02 -3.65
C PRO A 10 -3.31 -12.30 -4.30
N GLN A 11 -3.78 -12.77 -5.46
CA GLN A 11 -4.91 -12.18 -6.14
C GLN A 11 -6.18 -12.38 -5.31
N SER A 12 -6.46 -13.63 -4.93
CA SER A 12 -7.64 -13.95 -4.11
C SER A 12 -7.56 -13.32 -2.72
N PHE A 13 -6.35 -13.23 -2.14
CA PHE A 13 -6.12 -12.59 -0.84
C PHE A 13 -6.43 -11.08 -0.87
N LEU A 14 -5.98 -10.35 -1.89
CA LEU A 14 -6.16 -8.89 -1.99
C LEU A 14 -7.52 -8.48 -2.59
N ALA A 15 -8.20 -9.37 -3.30
CA ALA A 15 -9.51 -9.11 -3.90
C ALA A 15 -10.56 -8.53 -2.92
N PRO A 16 -10.79 -9.08 -1.71
CA PRO A 16 -11.75 -8.51 -0.76
C PRO A 16 -11.36 -7.09 -0.32
N ILE A 17 -10.06 -6.81 -0.14
CA ILE A 17 -9.56 -5.47 0.24
C ILE A 17 -9.84 -4.47 -0.90
N HIS A 18 -9.55 -4.87 -2.15
CA HIS A 18 -9.83 -4.02 -3.31
C HIS A 18 -11.33 -3.71 -3.43
N ARG A 19 -12.21 -4.71 -3.27
CA ARG A 19 -13.68 -4.52 -3.32
C ARG A 19 -14.17 -3.63 -2.18
N TRP A 20 -13.63 -3.81 -0.98
CA TRP A 20 -13.94 -2.94 0.16
C TRP A 20 -13.54 -1.50 -0.13
N LEU A 21 -12.34 -1.26 -0.65
CA LEU A 21 -11.84 0.07 -0.97
C LEU A 21 -12.70 0.75 -2.05
N GLN A 22 -13.07 0.01 -3.11
CA GLN A 22 -14.00 0.51 -4.13
C GLN A 22 -15.33 0.93 -3.51
N SER A 23 -15.91 0.08 -2.65
CA SER A 23 -17.17 0.36 -1.98
C SER A 23 -17.06 1.57 -1.04
N PHE A 24 -15.97 1.66 -0.28
CA PHE A 24 -15.69 2.76 0.65
C PHE A 24 -15.63 4.12 -0.06
N THR A 25 -15.01 4.18 -1.24
CA THR A 25 -14.88 5.45 -1.98
C THR A 25 -16.21 5.99 -2.52
N THR A 26 -17.25 5.17 -2.61
CA THR A 26 -18.60 5.61 -3.02
C THR A 26 -19.24 6.54 -1.98
N TYR A 27 -18.79 6.51 -0.74
CA TYR A 27 -19.22 7.41 0.33
C TYR A 27 -18.51 8.78 0.30
N SER A 28 -17.69 9.05 -0.71
CA SER A 28 -16.94 10.30 -0.87
C SER A 28 -16.17 10.72 0.39
N PRO A 29 -15.24 9.87 0.89
CA PRO A 29 -14.45 10.20 2.07
C PRO A 29 -13.63 11.47 1.83
N GLN A 30 -13.48 12.30 2.87
CA GLN A 30 -12.67 13.52 2.79
C GLN A 30 -11.19 13.21 2.53
N SER A 31 -10.68 12.13 3.12
CA SER A 31 -9.32 11.67 2.92
C SER A 31 -9.19 10.16 3.12
N ILE A 32 -8.11 9.59 2.57
CA ILE A 32 -7.75 8.18 2.71
C ILE A 32 -6.28 8.10 3.15
N THR A 33 -6.02 7.38 4.23
CA THR A 33 -4.66 6.99 4.63
C THR A 33 -4.59 5.47 4.67
N VAL A 34 -3.63 4.90 3.97
CA VAL A 34 -3.36 3.45 4.00
C VAL A 34 -1.98 3.23 4.60
N GLU A 35 -1.91 2.42 5.65
CA GLU A 35 -0.66 2.14 6.36
C GLU A 35 -0.26 0.68 6.16
N PHE A 36 0.96 0.46 5.70
CA PHE A 36 1.56 -0.86 5.56
C PHE A 36 2.55 -1.10 6.69
N TYR A 37 2.33 -2.21 7.42
CA TYR A 37 3.22 -2.72 8.45
C TYR A 37 3.72 -4.09 7.97
N LEU A 38 4.67 -4.08 7.04
CA LEU A 38 5.18 -5.29 6.39
C LEU A 38 6.62 -5.56 6.79
N THR A 39 6.93 -6.80 7.14
CA THR A 39 8.30 -7.32 7.38
C THR A 39 8.86 -8.06 6.18
N PHE A 40 7.99 -8.47 5.26
CA PHE A 40 8.39 -9.09 4.01
C PHE A 40 7.24 -9.09 3.01
N ILE A 41 7.56 -8.88 1.73
CA ILE A 41 6.65 -9.06 0.61
C ILE A 41 7.40 -9.78 -0.51
N ASN A 42 6.81 -10.80 -1.11
CA ASN A 42 7.39 -11.42 -2.30
C ASN A 42 6.93 -10.71 -3.58
N GLY A 43 7.68 -10.87 -4.68
CA GLY A 43 7.39 -10.17 -5.93
C GLY A 43 6.00 -10.48 -6.52
N CYS A 44 5.46 -11.69 -6.30
CA CYS A 44 4.11 -12.03 -6.76
C CYS A 44 3.03 -11.23 -6.00
N SER A 45 3.20 -11.10 -4.69
CA SER A 45 2.29 -10.33 -3.84
C SER A 45 2.43 -8.84 -4.09
N GLU A 46 3.65 -8.36 -4.30
CA GLU A 46 3.95 -6.99 -4.69
C GLU A 46 3.26 -6.60 -6.01
N HIS A 47 3.36 -7.45 -7.04
CA HIS A 47 2.67 -7.22 -8.30
C HIS A 47 1.16 -7.03 -8.10
N HIS A 48 0.52 -7.84 -7.25
CA HIS A 48 -0.91 -7.73 -6.99
C HIS A 48 -1.27 -6.54 -6.09
N LEU A 49 -0.44 -6.23 -5.10
CA LEU A 49 -0.59 -5.05 -4.26
C LEU A 49 -0.46 -3.76 -5.09
N GLY A 50 0.41 -3.77 -6.10
CA GLY A 50 0.54 -2.69 -7.09
C GLY A 50 -0.79 -2.33 -7.75
N LYS A 51 -1.69 -3.28 -7.99
CA LYS A 51 -3.03 -2.99 -8.55
C LYS A 51 -3.90 -2.18 -7.58
N LEU A 52 -3.79 -2.44 -6.28
CA LEU A 52 -4.48 -1.67 -5.23
C LEU A 52 -3.85 -0.27 -5.10
N LEU A 53 -2.53 -0.18 -5.11
CA LEU A 53 -1.81 1.10 -5.06
C LEU A 53 -2.10 1.99 -6.28
N LYS A 54 -2.19 1.42 -7.49
CA LYS A 54 -2.61 2.14 -8.70
C LYS A 54 -4.05 2.64 -8.63
N TYR A 55 -4.93 1.93 -7.93
CA TYR A 55 -6.28 2.44 -7.69
C TYR A 55 -6.27 3.66 -6.76
N LEU A 56 -5.49 3.62 -5.66
CA LEU A 56 -5.27 4.78 -4.78
C LEU A 56 -4.66 5.97 -5.52
N GLU A 57 -3.69 5.73 -6.42
CA GLU A 57 -3.12 6.75 -7.30
C GLU A 57 -4.16 7.41 -8.19
N ASN A 58 -5.04 6.63 -8.81
CA ASN A 58 -6.11 7.18 -9.63
C ASN A 58 -7.10 8.05 -8.83
N LEU A 59 -7.36 7.72 -7.55
CA LEU A 59 -8.18 8.56 -6.68
C LEU A 59 -7.49 9.88 -6.36
N HIS A 60 -6.19 9.83 -6.05
CA HIS A 60 -5.39 11.02 -5.78
C HIS A 60 -5.35 11.96 -6.98
N ILE A 61 -5.09 11.42 -8.18
CA ILE A 61 -5.05 12.19 -9.44
C ILE A 61 -6.40 12.86 -9.73
N LYS A 62 -7.52 12.28 -9.27
CA LYS A 62 -8.86 12.86 -9.37
C LYS A 62 -9.16 13.95 -8.31
N GLY A 63 -8.18 14.30 -7.48
CA GLY A 63 -8.29 15.36 -6.48
C GLY A 63 -8.66 14.90 -5.07
N MET A 64 -8.76 13.59 -4.83
CA MET A 64 -8.98 13.07 -3.48
C MET A 64 -7.69 13.17 -2.64
N ALA A 65 -7.81 13.55 -1.37
CA ALA A 65 -6.68 13.53 -0.44
C ALA A 65 -6.36 12.08 -0.06
N VAL A 66 -5.36 11.49 -0.71
CA VAL A 66 -4.92 10.10 -0.47
C VAL A 66 -3.45 10.11 -0.10
N LYS A 67 -3.06 9.35 0.92
CA LYS A 67 -1.66 9.09 1.27
C LYS A 67 -1.43 7.62 1.65
N VAL A 68 -0.20 7.17 1.44
CA VAL A 68 0.27 5.86 1.89
C VAL A 68 1.39 6.06 2.91
N ILE A 69 1.42 5.24 3.95
CA ILE A 69 2.51 5.20 4.93
C ILE A 69 3.11 3.80 4.90
N CYS A 70 4.41 3.71 4.67
CA CYS A 70 5.18 2.47 4.74
C CYS A 70 5.97 2.47 6.04
N HIS A 71 5.58 1.61 6.97
CA HIS A 71 6.29 1.40 8.22
C HIS A 71 7.35 0.32 8.03
N TYR A 72 8.54 0.55 8.56
CA TYR A 72 9.67 -0.37 8.49
C TYR A 72 10.48 -0.34 9.79
N GLU A 73 11.08 -1.46 10.19
CA GLU A 73 12.00 -1.51 11.32
C GLU A 73 13.38 -0.96 10.90
N ASN A 74 14.13 -0.33 11.81
CA ASN A 74 15.43 0.29 11.49
C ASN A 74 16.43 -0.67 10.81
N GLU A 75 16.41 -1.94 11.24
CA GLU A 75 17.30 -2.98 10.73
C GLU A 75 16.80 -3.60 9.41
N ASP A 76 15.54 -3.33 9.03
CA ASP A 76 14.91 -3.85 7.80
C ASP A 76 15.14 -2.89 6.61
N LEU A 77 16.34 -2.98 6.05
CA LEU A 77 16.74 -2.18 4.89
C LEU A 77 15.96 -2.54 3.62
N ASP A 78 15.50 -3.79 3.49
CA ASP A 78 14.77 -4.25 2.33
C ASP A 78 13.37 -3.61 2.29
N MET A 79 12.65 -3.58 3.42
CA MET A 79 11.35 -2.92 3.49
C MET A 79 11.46 -1.39 3.38
N LYS A 80 12.56 -0.81 3.87
CA LYS A 80 12.87 0.61 3.63
C LYS A 80 13.05 0.91 2.15
N GLU A 81 13.80 0.07 1.43
CA GLU A 81 14.02 0.25 -0.01
C GLU A 81 12.73 0.04 -0.80
N TRP A 82 11.93 -0.97 -0.45
CA TRP A 82 10.60 -1.17 -1.03
C TRP A 82 9.71 0.08 -0.92
N GLY A 83 9.70 0.74 0.24
CA GLY A 83 8.97 2.00 0.41
C GLY A 83 9.49 3.11 -0.51
N LYS A 84 10.81 3.21 -0.74
CA LYS A 84 11.40 4.20 -1.66
C LYS A 84 11.06 3.88 -3.11
N ASP A 85 11.08 2.61 -3.49
CA ASP A 85 10.68 2.18 -4.84
C ASP A 85 9.23 2.57 -5.13
N LEU A 86 8.33 2.42 -4.15
CA LEU A 86 6.96 2.91 -4.28
C LEU A 86 6.89 4.42 -4.47
N CYS A 87 7.68 5.21 -3.72
CA CYS A 87 7.76 6.67 -3.89
C CYS A 87 8.18 7.06 -5.31
N MET A 88 9.07 6.29 -5.94
CA MET A 88 9.50 6.54 -7.32
C MET A 88 8.46 6.08 -8.35
N ALA A 89 7.74 4.99 -8.07
CA ALA A 89 6.83 4.35 -9.02
C ALA A 89 5.41 4.93 -9.05
N LEU A 90 4.99 5.65 -8.00
CA LEU A 90 3.62 6.13 -7.80
C LEU A 90 3.56 7.65 -7.62
N ARG A 91 2.57 8.26 -8.28
CA ARG A 91 2.26 9.70 -8.18
C ARG A 91 1.25 9.95 -7.06
N ILE A 92 1.57 9.48 -5.85
CA ILE A 92 0.82 9.75 -4.61
C ILE A 92 1.77 10.11 -3.48
N PRO A 93 1.32 10.88 -2.48
CA PRO A 93 2.07 11.07 -1.25
C PRO A 93 2.33 9.71 -0.57
N ILE A 94 3.60 9.36 -0.44
CA ILE A 94 4.07 8.19 0.30
C ILE A 94 5.05 8.66 1.37
N GLU A 95 4.78 8.26 2.61
CA GLU A 95 5.62 8.54 3.77
C GLU A 95 6.31 7.24 4.22
N LEU A 96 7.59 7.30 4.54
CA LEU A 96 8.32 6.19 5.16
C LEU A 96 8.51 6.51 6.64
N VAL A 97 8.01 5.63 7.51
CA VAL A 97 8.08 5.80 8.96
C VAL A 97 8.85 4.63 9.57
N GLU A 98 9.93 4.95 10.28
CA GLU A 98 10.67 3.95 11.06
C GLU A 98 9.89 3.62 12.34
N ILE A 99 9.72 2.34 12.63
CA ILE A 99 9.10 1.83 13.85
C ILE A 99 10.14 1.14 14.73
N ASN A 100 10.05 1.36 16.05
CA ASN A 100 10.94 0.81 17.08
C ASN A 100 10.56 -0.62 17.49
#